data_AF-A0A8J3FU12-F1
#
_entry.id   AF-A0A8J3FU12-F1
#
_cell.length_a   1.000
_cell.length_b   1.000
_cell.length_c   1.000
_cell.angle_alpha   90.00
_cell.angle_beta   90.00
_cell.angle_gamma   90.00
#
_symmetry.space_group_name_H-M   'P 1'
#
loop_
_entity.id
_entity.type
_entity.pdbx_description
1 polymer ?
#
loop_
_entity_poly.entity_id
_entity_poly.type
_entity_poly.pdbx_seq_one_letter_code
_entity_poly.pdbx_strand_id
1 'polypeptide(L)'
;MPHWNRSNRKARLPADWPARRAFVLARDLNHCQWIRGDTGTPCGHPATDVDHIRRGDNHGVSNLRALCRYHHARKSSREGGRAETGDRRRGTEDHPAYTL
;
A
#
# COMPACT_ATOMS: atom_id res chain seq x y z
N MET A 1 -28.09 6.55 3.54
CA MET A 1 -27.16 5.56 4.12
C MET A 1 -25.74 5.96 3.74
N PRO A 2 -24.85 6.32 4.68
CA PRO A 2 -23.49 6.71 4.30
C PRO A 2 -22.67 5.47 3.89
N HIS A 3 -22.30 5.42 2.61
CA HIS A 3 -21.46 4.40 2.01
C HIS A 3 -20.03 4.55 2.54
N TRP A 4 -19.60 3.68 3.46
CA TRP A 4 -18.19 3.59 3.84
C TRP A 4 -17.38 3.18 2.59
N ASN A 5 -16.54 4.11 2.16
CA ASN A 5 -15.73 4.16 0.95
C ASN A 5 -15.05 2.83 0.54
N ARG A 6 -15.68 2.08 -0.37
CA ARG A 6 -15.03 0.97 -1.09
C ARG A 6 -14.04 1.60 -2.08
N SER A 7 -12.74 1.60 -1.75
CA SER A 7 -11.70 2.14 -2.64
C SER A 7 -11.79 1.49 -4.03
N ASN A 8 -12.27 2.25 -5.04
CA ASN A 8 -12.36 1.84 -6.45
C ASN A 8 -11.00 1.52 -7.12
N ARG A 9 -9.91 1.49 -6.35
CA ARG A 9 -8.55 1.23 -6.84
C ARG A 9 -8.39 -0.15 -7.46
N LYS A 10 -9.10 -1.16 -6.96
CA LYS A 10 -9.10 -2.51 -7.58
C LYS A 10 -9.84 -2.51 -8.93
N ALA A 11 -10.89 -1.71 -9.09
CA ALA A 11 -11.67 -1.61 -10.31
C ALA A 11 -10.93 -0.87 -11.44
N ARG A 12 -9.89 -0.10 -11.11
CA ARG A 12 -9.03 0.63 -12.06
C ARG A 12 -7.81 -0.18 -12.53
N LEU A 13 -7.61 -1.39 -12.03
CA LEU A 13 -6.49 -2.21 -12.45
C LEU A 13 -6.68 -2.62 -13.92
N PRO A 14 -5.60 -2.63 -14.73
CA PRO A 14 -5.68 -3.08 -16.11
C PRO A 14 -5.99 -4.58 -16.17
N ALA A 15 -6.58 -5.03 -17.28
CA ALA A 15 -6.97 -6.43 -17.46
C ALA A 15 -5.79 -7.42 -17.31
N ASP A 16 -4.59 -7.00 -17.72
CA ASP A 16 -3.36 -7.78 -17.63
C ASP A 16 -2.65 -7.69 -16.26
N TRP A 17 -3.32 -7.15 -15.22
CA TRP A 17 -2.78 -7.06 -13.87
C TRP A 17 -2.22 -8.39 -13.31
N PRO A 18 -2.87 -9.56 -13.49
CA PRO A 18 -2.31 -10.83 -13.03
C PRO A 18 -0.96 -11.15 -13.68
N ALA A 19 -0.79 -10.86 -14.98
CA ALA A 19 0.45 -11.07 -15.70
C ALA A 19 1.56 -10.11 -15.22
N ARG A 20 1.23 -8.83 -15.02
CA ARG A 20 2.17 -7.85 -14.42
C ARG A 20 2.63 -8.26 -13.03
N ARG A 21 1.70 -8.73 -12.20
CA ARG A 21 1.99 -9.22 -10.85
C ARG A 21 2.94 -10.41 -10.89
N ALA A 22 2.66 -11.40 -11.74
CA ALA A 22 3.52 -12.57 -11.90
C ALA A 22 4.93 -12.18 -12.39
N PHE A 23 5.01 -11.30 -13.39
CA PHE A 23 6.28 -10.79 -13.90
C PHE A 23 7.11 -10.10 -12.81
N VAL A 24 6.49 -9.22 -12.00
CA VAL A 24 7.20 -8.50 -10.94
C VAL A 24 7.70 -9.45 -9.85
N LEU A 25 6.90 -10.42 -9.43
CA LEU A 25 7.34 -11.43 -8.45
C LEU A 25 8.51 -12.27 -8.99
N ALA A 26 8.48 -12.65 -10.27
CA ALA A 26 9.56 -13.38 -10.92
C ALA A 26 10.84 -12.53 -11.05
N ARG A 27 10.71 -11.28 -11.52
CA ARG A 27 11.82 -10.31 -11.63
C ARG A 27 12.52 -10.11 -10.29
N ASP A 28 11.73 -9.99 -9.22
CA ASP A 28 12.22 -9.71 -7.87
C ASP A 28 12.59 -11.00 -7.10
N LEU A 29 12.66 -12.15 -7.79
CA LEU A 29 12.99 -13.47 -7.23
C LEU A 29 12.13 -13.87 -6.01
N ASN A 30 10.87 -13.45 -5.98
CA ASN A 30 9.96 -13.58 -4.84
C ASN A 30 10.53 -13.00 -3.53
N HIS A 31 11.43 -12.02 -3.63
CA HIS A 31 12.01 -11.33 -2.48
C HIS A 31 11.54 -9.88 -2.40
N CYS A 32 11.31 -9.44 -1.16
CA CYS A 32 10.87 -8.09 -0.86
C CYS A 32 11.95 -7.06 -1.23
N GLN A 33 11.59 -6.16 -2.15
CA GLN A 33 12.48 -5.09 -2.65
C GLN A 33 12.33 -3.77 -1.86
N TRP A 34 11.81 -3.83 -0.64
CA TRP A 34 11.76 -2.66 0.24
C TRP A 34 13.17 -2.34 0.72
N ILE A 35 13.68 -1.14 0.44
CA ILE A 35 14.98 -0.70 0.98
C ILE A 35 14.82 -0.35 2.45
N ARG A 36 15.54 -1.08 3.28
CA ARG A 36 15.59 -0.88 4.74
C ARG A 36 16.34 0.40 5.07
N GLY A 37 15.79 1.19 5.99
CA GLY A 37 16.43 2.44 6.40
C GLY A 37 17.67 2.24 7.26
N ASP A 38 17.75 1.09 7.95
CA ASP A 38 18.86 0.74 8.84
C ASP A 38 20.07 0.17 8.09
N THR A 39 19.86 -0.62 7.03
CA THR A 39 20.95 -1.24 6.26
C THR A 39 21.19 -0.62 4.89
N GLY A 40 20.24 0.13 4.34
CA GLY A 40 20.28 0.59 2.94
C GLY A 40 20.12 -0.53 1.91
N THR A 41 19.85 -1.77 2.35
CA THR A 41 19.71 -2.95 1.49
C THR A 41 18.24 -3.38 1.36
N PRO A 42 17.88 -4.15 0.31
CA PRO A 42 16.54 -4.72 0.20
C PRO A 42 16.24 -5.65 1.38
N CYS A 43 14.97 -5.67 1.79
CA CYS A 43 14.48 -6.48 2.89
C CYS A 43 14.74 -7.98 2.70
N GLY A 44 14.64 -8.51 1.47
CA GLY A 44 14.97 -9.90 1.15
C GLY A 44 13.96 -10.96 1.60
N HIS A 45 13.04 -10.65 2.54
CA HIS A 45 12.00 -11.60 2.96
C HIS A 45 11.08 -12.03 1.80
N PRO A 46 10.44 -13.21 1.88
CA PRO A 46 9.49 -13.67 0.88
C PRO A 46 8.41 -12.63 0.57
N ALA A 47 8.27 -12.31 -0.70
CA ALA A 47 7.26 -11.39 -1.20
C ALA A 47 5.97 -12.13 -1.56
N THR A 48 4.85 -11.61 -1.07
CA THR A 48 3.50 -12.13 -1.31
C THR A 48 2.64 -11.15 -2.10
N ASP A 49 3.04 -9.89 -2.08
CA ASP A 49 2.27 -8.76 -2.60
C ASP A 49 3.11 -8.00 -3.63
N VAL A 50 2.42 -7.34 -4.56
CA VAL A 50 3.01 -6.39 -5.50
C VAL A 50 2.29 -5.07 -5.31
N ASP A 51 3.07 -4.01 -5.14
CA ASP A 51 2.55 -2.69 -4.85
C ASP A 51 3.27 -1.61 -5.66
N HIS A 52 2.59 -0.50 -5.86
CA HIS A 52 3.12 0.62 -6.62
C HIS A 52 4.23 1.35 -5.85
N ILE A 53 5.37 1.60 -6.49
CA ILE A 53 6.48 2.39 -5.94
C ILE A 53 6.02 3.84 -5.71
N ARG A 54 5.43 4.45 -6.73
CA ARG A 54 4.75 5.75 -6.66
C ARG A 54 3.24 5.54 -6.80
N ARG A 55 2.46 6.17 -5.93
CA ARG A 55 0.99 6.12 -5.99
C ARG A 55 0.47 6.71 -7.30
N GLY A 56 -0.68 6.21 -7.75
CA GLY A 56 -1.39 6.69 -8.93
C GLY A 56 -1.89 5.55 -9.78
N ASP A 57 -2.22 5.85 -11.05
CA ASP A 57 -2.71 4.89 -12.04
C ASP A 57 -1.60 4.37 -12.97
N ASN A 58 -0.34 4.63 -12.63
CA ASN A 58 0.77 4.06 -13.40
C ASN A 58 0.98 2.59 -12.99
N HIS A 59 0.35 1.68 -13.75
CA HIS A 59 0.47 0.24 -13.59
C HIS A 59 1.65 -0.37 -14.37
N GLY A 60 2.58 0.45 -14.86
CA GLY A 60 3.81 -0.02 -15.52
C GLY A 60 4.66 -0.86 -14.57
N VAL A 61 5.26 -1.94 -15.06
CA VAL A 61 6.12 -2.85 -14.27
C VAL A 61 7.31 -2.12 -13.60
N SER A 62 7.76 -1.01 -14.20
CA SER A 62 8.78 -0.12 -13.63
C SER A 62 8.30 0.64 -12.38
N ASN A 63 7.00 0.84 -12.22
CA ASN A 63 6.38 1.44 -11.04
C ASN A 63 5.85 0.38 -10.06
N LEU A 64 6.14 -0.91 -10.26
CA LEU A 64 5.71 -1.99 -9.38
C LEU A 64 6.90 -2.65 -8.68
N ARG A 65 6.69 -3.09 -7.44
CA ARG A 65 7.71 -3.80 -6.64
C ARG A 65 7.06 -4.93 -5.84
N ALA A 66 7.79 -6.04 -5.71
CA ALA A 66 7.45 -7.12 -4.80
C ALA A 66 7.70 -6.73 -3.33
N LEU A 67 6.72 -6.97 -2.47
CA LEU A 67 6.77 -6.68 -1.05
C LEU A 67 6.35 -7.89 -0.22
N CYS A 68 7.00 -8.06 0.94
CA CYS A 68 6.48 -8.91 1.99
C CYS A 68 5.27 -8.24 2.66
N ARG A 69 4.43 -9.05 3.30
CA ARG A 69 3.21 -8.59 3.99
C ARG A 69 3.46 -7.42 4.95
N TYR A 70 4.55 -7.46 5.71
CA TYR A 70 4.91 -6.38 6.66
C TYR A 70 5.15 -5.04 5.96
N HIS A 71 6.02 -5.01 4.95
CA HIS A 71 6.35 -3.77 4.25
C HIS A 71 5.19 -3.25 3.39
N HIS A 72 4.38 -4.15 2.82
CA HIS A 72 3.15 -3.78 2.12
C HIS A 72 2.15 -3.12 3.08
N ALA A 73 1.88 -3.71 4.25
CA ALA A 73 0.99 -3.13 5.25
C ALA A 73 1.51 -1.77 5.77
N ARG A 74 2.81 -1.67 6.06
CA ARG A 74 3.46 -0.43 6.49
C ARG A 74 3.32 0.68 5.44
N LYS A 75 3.52 0.36 4.16
CA LYS A 75 3.32 1.32 3.07
C LYS A 75 1.86 1.76 2.96
N SER A 76 0.92 0.81 2.92
CA SER A 76 -0.51 1.10 2.83
C SER A 76 -0.98 2.01 3.97
N SER A 77 -0.58 1.73 5.21
CA SER A 77 -0.88 2.56 6.39
C SER A 77 -0.28 3.98 6.28
N ARG A 78 1.01 4.09 5.92
CA ARG A 78 1.69 5.39 5.75
C ARG A 78 1.03 6.29 4.70
N GLU A 79 0.39 5.69 3.73
CA GLU A 79 -0.21 6.43 2.64
C GLU A 79 -1.73 6.64 2.84
N GLY A 80 -2.40 5.77 3.59
CA GLY A 80 -3.73 6.02 4.15
C GLY A 80 -3.70 7.19 5.13
N GLY A 81 -2.74 7.19 6.07
CA GLY A 81 -2.54 8.29 7.00
C GLY A 81 -2.19 9.60 6.32
N ARG A 82 -1.45 9.58 5.19
CA ARG A 82 -1.19 10.77 4.36
C ARG A 82 -2.44 11.31 3.67
N ALA A 83 -3.32 10.42 3.20
CA ALA A 83 -4.60 10.81 2.64
C ALA A 83 -5.50 11.44 3.70
N GLU A 84 -5.49 10.92 4.94
CA GLU A 84 -6.24 11.50 6.06
C GLU A 84 -5.65 12.81 6.59
N THR A 85 -4.32 13.00 6.60
CA THR A 85 -3.73 14.27 7.06
C THR A 85 -4.02 15.46 6.14
N GLY A 86 -4.44 15.22 4.89
CA GLY A 86 -4.94 16.28 4.00
C GLY A 86 -6.36 16.75 4.34
N ASP A 87 -7.06 16.03 5.22
CA ASP A 87 -8.47 16.24 5.57
C ASP A 87 -8.65 16.18 7.10
N ARG A 88 -7.90 17.00 7.85
CA ARG A 88 -8.09 17.14 9.30
C ARG A 88 -8.30 18.59 9.72
N ARG A 89 -9.38 19.19 9.21
CA ARG A 89 -10.26 19.99 10.08
C ARG A 89 -11.05 19.00 10.96
N ARG A 90 -10.35 18.33 11.88
CA ARG A 90 -11.00 17.45 12.85
C ARG A 90 -11.65 18.35 13.89
N GLY A 91 -12.96 18.56 13.75
CA GLY A 91 -13.78 19.13 14.82
C GLY A 91 -13.51 18.35 16.10
N THR A 92 -13.24 19.08 17.17
CA THR A 92 -13.11 18.52 18.51
C THR A 92 -14.50 18.05 18.96
N GLU A 93 -14.78 16.77 18.82
CA GLU A 93 -15.97 16.16 19.42
C GLU A 93 -15.50 15.50 20.71
N ASP A 94 -15.79 16.17 21.83
CA ASP A 94 -15.54 15.68 23.18
C ASP A 94 -16.31 14.37 23.37
N HIS A 95 -15.58 13.29 23.64
CA HIS A 95 -16.18 11.98 23.89
C HIS A 95 -16.57 11.89 25.37
N PRO A 96 -17.87 11.77 25.74
CA PRO A 96 -18.24 11.64 27.13
C PRO A 96 -17.72 10.30 27.67
N ALA A 97 -16.86 10.37 28.68
CA ALA A 97 -16.43 9.21 29.45
C ALA A 97 -17.65 8.62 30.18
N TYR A 98 -18.03 7.39 29.85
CA TYR A 98 -19.02 6.66 30.62
C TYR A 98 -18.35 6.11 31.88
N THR A 99 -18.56 6.80 33.01
CA THR A 99 -18.24 6.29 34.34
C THR A 99 -19.48 5.64 34.93
N LEU A 100 -19.36 4.36 35.30
CA LEU A 100 -20.33 3.60 36.09
C LEU A 100 -20.30 4.04 37.56
#